data_AF-A0A4Q4WDH0-F1
#
_entry.id   AF-A0A4Q4WDH0-F1
#
_cell.length_a   1.000
_cell.length_b   1.000
_cell.length_c   1.000
_cell.angle_alpha   90.00
_cell.angle_beta   90.00
_cell.angle_gamma   90.00
#
_symmetry.space_group_name_H-M   'P 1'
#
loop_
_entity.id
_entity.type
_entity.pdbx_description
1 polymer ?
#
loop_
_entity_poly.entity_id
_entity_poly.type
_entity_poly.pdbx_seq_one_letter_code
_entity_poly.pdbx_strand_id
1 'polypeptide(L)'
;MPAEQVPSIQKQIVRVCRKAGKPVIVATQMLESMITAPVPTRAEASDVATAVYDGADAVMLSAESASGRYPIEAVTMMDSIIRRTESDPLYHDAIQASHTPPRADAADAIGYAVRHVAGLLKVPATVAYTSSGYSALRMARERPEVPILGMTPRMATARRLALAWGSWPAGPSSTSTSASVASPS
;
A
#
# COMPACT_ATOMS: atom_id res chain seq x y z
N MET A 1 -24.72 13.71 -1.81
CA MET A 1 -23.80 13.97 -2.94
C MET A 1 -24.29 13.16 -4.12
N PRO A 2 -24.39 13.73 -5.34
CA PRO A 2 -24.84 12.97 -6.52
C PRO A 2 -23.88 11.82 -6.84
N ALA A 3 -24.43 10.67 -7.27
CA ALA A 3 -23.66 9.43 -7.45
C ALA A 3 -22.62 9.56 -8.57
N GLU A 4 -22.95 10.29 -9.62
CA GLU A 4 -22.11 10.57 -10.78
C GLU A 4 -20.84 11.38 -10.45
N GLN A 5 -20.81 12.06 -9.29
CA GLN A 5 -19.63 12.82 -8.83
C GLN A 5 -18.65 11.96 -8.04
N VAL A 6 -19.11 10.81 -7.51
CA VAL A 6 -18.32 9.96 -6.61
C VAL A 6 -16.97 9.55 -7.21
N PRO A 7 -16.88 9.06 -8.46
CA PRO A 7 -15.59 8.62 -9.02
C PRO A 7 -14.58 9.76 -9.14
N SER A 8 -15.05 10.94 -9.56
CA SER A 8 -14.19 12.13 -9.70
C SER A 8 -13.67 12.60 -8.35
N ILE A 9 -14.51 12.60 -7.33
CA ILE A 9 -14.15 13.03 -5.97
C ILE A 9 -13.20 12.03 -5.31
N GLN A 10 -13.43 10.72 -5.48
CA GLN A 10 -12.50 9.69 -5.01
C GLN A 10 -11.10 9.91 -5.57
N LYS A 11 -10.98 10.10 -6.89
CA LYS A 11 -9.69 10.36 -7.55
C LYS A 11 -9.01 11.62 -7.02
N GLN A 12 -9.78 12.69 -6.77
CA GLN A 12 -9.26 13.91 -6.16
C GLN A 12 -8.73 13.67 -4.73
N ILE A 13 -9.50 12.95 -3.89
CA ILE A 13 -9.10 12.63 -2.52
C ILE A 13 -7.82 11.82 -2.51
N VAL A 14 -7.74 10.75 -3.31
CA VAL A 14 -6.53 9.92 -3.43
C VAL A 14 -5.32 10.76 -3.81
N ARG A 15 -5.45 11.62 -4.83
CA ARG A 15 -4.36 12.51 -5.27
C ARG A 15 -3.90 13.48 -4.18
N VAL A 16 -4.84 14.06 -3.42
CA VAL A 16 -4.52 14.98 -2.33
C VAL A 16 -3.81 14.26 -1.19
N CYS A 17 -4.28 13.07 -0.80
CA CYS A 17 -3.66 12.25 0.23
C CYS A 17 -2.23 11.86 -0.15
N ARG A 18 -2.02 11.38 -1.38
CA ARG A 18 -0.68 11.07 -1.92
C ARG A 18 0.23 12.30 -1.95
N LYS A 19 -0.26 13.45 -2.42
CA LYS A 19 0.51 14.72 -2.37
C LYS A 19 0.90 15.08 -0.93
N ALA A 20 0.03 14.82 0.03
CA ALA A 20 0.29 15.06 1.45
C ALA A 20 1.17 13.97 2.11
N GLY A 21 1.41 12.83 1.46
CA GLY A 21 2.06 11.65 2.03
C GLY A 21 1.27 11.05 3.18
N LYS A 22 -0.07 11.08 3.08
CA LYS A 22 -0.99 10.45 4.03
C LYS A 22 -1.58 9.19 3.39
N PRO A 23 -1.55 8.04 4.07
CA PRO A 23 -2.20 6.83 3.56
C PRO A 23 -3.68 7.07 3.26
N VAL A 24 -4.14 6.58 2.11
CA VAL A 24 -5.55 6.62 1.70
C VAL A 24 -6.07 5.21 1.46
N ILE A 25 -7.25 4.94 2.02
CA ILE A 25 -7.95 3.66 1.90
C ILE A 25 -9.20 3.90 1.07
N VAL A 26 -9.37 3.14 -0.01
CA VAL A 26 -10.65 3.09 -0.74
C VAL A 26 -11.48 1.96 -0.16
N ALA A 27 -12.71 2.27 0.23
CA ALA A 27 -13.52 1.36 1.03
C ALA A 27 -14.96 1.32 0.53
N THR A 28 -15.65 0.25 0.93
CA THR A 28 -17.05 -0.10 0.68
C THR A 28 -17.33 -0.62 -0.72
N GLN A 29 -18.21 -1.64 -0.80
CA GLN A 29 -18.75 -2.23 -2.04
C GLN A 29 -17.68 -2.63 -3.07
N MET A 30 -16.48 -2.99 -2.61
CA MET A 30 -15.39 -3.32 -3.53
C MET A 30 -15.61 -4.68 -4.20
N LEU A 31 -16.15 -5.67 -3.46
CA LEU A 31 -16.48 -7.00 -3.96
C LEU A 31 -17.85 -7.47 -3.40
N GLU A 32 -18.83 -6.57 -3.30
CA GLU A 32 -20.11 -6.77 -2.59
C GLU A 32 -20.83 -8.09 -2.97
N SER A 33 -20.85 -8.44 -4.25
CA SER A 33 -21.48 -9.67 -4.74
C SER A 33 -20.89 -10.93 -4.09
N MET A 34 -19.63 -10.86 -3.63
CA MET A 34 -18.94 -11.97 -2.98
C MET A 34 -19.45 -12.29 -1.57
N ILE A 35 -20.35 -11.49 -1.00
CA ILE A 35 -21.13 -11.88 0.17
C ILE A 35 -21.94 -13.15 -0.12
N THR A 36 -22.40 -13.31 -1.36
CA THR A 36 -23.33 -14.36 -1.77
C THR A 36 -22.84 -15.25 -2.91
N ALA A 37 -21.79 -14.84 -3.62
CA ALA A 37 -21.19 -15.57 -4.73
C ALA A 37 -19.69 -15.82 -4.49
N PRO A 38 -19.10 -16.90 -5.03
CA PRO A 38 -17.66 -17.19 -4.87
C PRO A 38 -16.75 -16.34 -5.78
N VAL A 39 -17.31 -15.57 -6.70
CA VAL A 39 -16.57 -14.73 -7.66
C VAL A 39 -17.25 -13.37 -7.82
N PRO A 40 -16.48 -12.29 -8.03
CA PRO A 40 -17.05 -10.96 -8.19
C PRO A 40 -17.58 -10.76 -9.61
N THR A 41 -18.31 -9.66 -9.80
CA THR A 41 -18.67 -9.16 -11.12
C THR A 41 -17.47 -8.52 -11.81
N ARG A 42 -17.56 -8.33 -13.14
CA ARG A 42 -16.55 -7.58 -13.90
C ARG A 42 -16.42 -6.13 -13.44
N ALA A 43 -17.53 -5.52 -13.02
CA ALA A 43 -17.55 -4.13 -12.55
C ALA A 43 -16.76 -3.99 -11.24
N GLU A 44 -17.03 -4.86 -10.26
CA GLU A 44 -16.32 -4.87 -8.98
C GLU A 44 -14.81 -5.09 -9.14
N ALA A 45 -14.41 -6.05 -9.98
CA ALA A 45 -12.99 -6.26 -10.28
C ALA A 45 -12.34 -5.02 -10.92
N SER A 46 -13.06 -4.34 -11.80
CA SER A 46 -12.61 -3.08 -12.42
C SER A 46 -12.51 -1.93 -11.42
N ASP A 47 -13.41 -1.85 -10.46
CA ASP A 47 -13.42 -0.80 -9.43
C ASP A 47 -12.24 -0.96 -8.47
N VAL A 48 -11.94 -2.19 -8.04
CA VAL A 48 -10.73 -2.51 -7.27
C VAL A 48 -9.48 -2.12 -8.05
N ALA A 49 -9.35 -2.54 -9.31
CA ALA A 49 -8.19 -2.21 -10.13
C ALA A 49 -8.04 -0.68 -10.31
N THR A 50 -9.15 0.03 -10.52
CA THR A 50 -9.15 1.50 -10.67
C THR A 50 -8.65 2.20 -9.40
N ALA A 51 -9.07 1.75 -8.22
CA ALA A 51 -8.56 2.28 -6.95
C ALA A 51 -7.03 2.09 -6.82
N VAL A 52 -6.51 0.94 -7.25
CA VAL A 52 -5.06 0.67 -7.28
C VAL A 52 -4.35 1.56 -8.29
N TYR A 53 -4.88 1.72 -9.51
CA TYR A 53 -4.34 2.62 -10.54
C TYR A 53 -4.30 4.08 -10.11
N ASP A 54 -5.32 4.55 -9.38
CA ASP A 54 -5.32 5.90 -8.80
C ASP A 54 -4.27 6.06 -7.68
N GLY A 55 -3.78 4.93 -7.16
CA GLY A 55 -2.75 4.84 -6.15
C GLY A 55 -3.30 4.89 -4.73
N ALA A 56 -4.40 4.19 -4.47
CA ALA A 56 -4.77 3.86 -3.11
C ALA A 56 -3.61 3.17 -2.38
N ASP A 57 -3.45 3.43 -1.08
CA ASP A 57 -2.47 2.72 -0.25
C ASP A 57 -3.01 1.38 0.25
N ALA A 58 -4.33 1.30 0.43
CA ALA A 58 -5.03 0.07 0.73
C ALA A 58 -6.45 0.11 0.16
N VAL A 59 -7.04 -1.07 0.03
CA VAL A 59 -8.46 -1.29 -0.27
C VAL A 59 -9.07 -2.10 0.86
N MET A 60 -10.37 -1.90 1.09
CA MET A 60 -11.07 -2.47 2.24
C MET A 60 -12.24 -3.35 1.81
N LEU A 61 -12.29 -4.55 2.39
CA LEU A 61 -13.49 -5.39 2.43
C LEU A 61 -14.31 -5.07 3.67
N SER A 62 -15.63 -5.10 3.54
CA SER A 62 -16.61 -4.89 4.61
C SER A 62 -17.32 -6.20 4.92
N ALA A 63 -18.61 -6.31 4.58
CA ALA A 63 -19.43 -7.48 4.85
C ALA A 63 -18.91 -8.74 4.15
N GLU A 64 -18.21 -8.60 3.02
CA GLU A 64 -17.61 -9.69 2.26
C GLU A 64 -16.73 -10.58 3.15
N SER A 65 -15.92 -9.96 4.01
CA SER A 65 -14.99 -10.66 4.92
C SER A 65 -15.56 -10.86 6.33
N ALA A 66 -16.46 -9.96 6.78
CA ALA A 66 -16.97 -9.97 8.14
C ALA A 66 -18.10 -10.99 8.37
N SER A 67 -18.98 -11.16 7.37
CA SER A 67 -20.19 -12.00 7.49
C SER A 67 -20.61 -12.68 6.18
N GLY A 68 -19.83 -12.52 5.11
CA GLY A 68 -20.10 -13.13 3.81
C GLY A 68 -19.94 -14.66 3.82
N ARG A 69 -20.52 -15.32 2.81
CA ARG A 69 -20.41 -16.77 2.64
C ARG A 69 -19.04 -17.23 2.12
N TYR A 70 -18.25 -16.32 1.54
CA TYR A 70 -16.96 -16.60 0.91
C TYR A 70 -15.85 -15.63 1.36
N PRO A 71 -15.57 -15.52 2.68
CA PRO A 71 -14.67 -14.49 3.21
C PRO A 71 -13.20 -14.72 2.81
N ILE A 72 -12.76 -15.98 2.70
CA ILE A 72 -11.39 -16.33 2.29
C ILE A 72 -11.21 -16.02 0.81
N GLU A 73 -12.19 -16.38 -0.01
CA GLU A 73 -12.20 -16.13 -1.45
C GLU A 73 -12.24 -14.64 -1.75
N ALA A 74 -13.01 -13.84 -0.99
CA ALA A 74 -13.04 -12.39 -1.14
C ALA A 74 -11.66 -11.76 -0.88
N VAL A 75 -10.97 -12.16 0.19
CA VAL A 75 -9.61 -11.68 0.48
C VAL A 75 -8.62 -12.14 -0.59
N THR A 76 -8.70 -13.40 -1.00
CA THR A 76 -7.81 -13.99 -2.03
C THR A 76 -8.01 -13.32 -3.39
N MET A 77 -9.25 -13.02 -3.76
CA MET A 77 -9.60 -12.31 -4.99
C MET A 77 -9.11 -10.87 -4.95
N MET A 78 -9.28 -10.17 -3.82
CA MET A 78 -8.75 -8.84 -3.61
C MET A 78 -7.23 -8.79 -3.80
N ASP A 79 -6.47 -9.70 -3.14
CA ASP A 79 -5.02 -9.82 -3.32
C ASP A 79 -4.64 -10.12 -4.77
N SER A 80 -5.38 -11.01 -5.44
CA SER A 80 -5.13 -11.37 -6.84
C SER A 80 -5.30 -10.18 -7.79
N ILE A 81 -6.36 -9.37 -7.61
CA ILE A 81 -6.61 -8.18 -8.43
C ILE A 81 -5.51 -7.14 -8.19
N ILE A 82 -5.14 -6.89 -6.93
CA ILE A 82 -4.08 -5.93 -6.58
C ILE A 82 -2.76 -6.35 -7.23
N ARG A 83 -2.29 -7.58 -6.99
CA ARG A 83 -1.03 -8.08 -7.56
C ARG A 83 -1.02 -8.03 -9.08
N ARG A 84 -2.13 -8.39 -9.71
CA ARG A 84 -2.24 -8.34 -11.18
C ARG A 84 -2.14 -6.90 -11.68
N THR A 85 -2.82 -5.97 -11.02
CA THR A 85 -2.82 -4.56 -11.37
C THR A 85 -1.43 -3.93 -11.19
N GLU A 86 -0.78 -4.17 -10.05
CA GLU A 86 0.56 -3.64 -9.76
C GLU A 86 1.64 -4.23 -10.68
N SER A 87 1.42 -5.42 -11.26
CA SER A 87 2.31 -6.01 -12.27
C SER A 87 2.13 -5.46 -13.69
N ASP A 88 1.08 -4.68 -13.94
CA ASP A 88 0.79 -4.12 -15.25
C ASP A 88 1.73 -2.93 -15.54
N PRO A 89 2.42 -2.86 -16.69
CA PRO A 89 3.21 -1.69 -17.07
C PRO A 89 2.43 -0.36 -17.01
N LEU A 90 1.12 -0.39 -17.30
CA LEU A 90 0.26 0.79 -17.23
C LEU A 90 0.11 1.32 -15.80
N TYR A 91 0.26 0.47 -14.79
CA TYR A 91 0.25 0.90 -13.39
C TYR A 91 1.46 1.77 -13.11
N HIS A 92 2.65 1.32 -13.52
CA HIS A 92 3.87 2.11 -13.36
C HIS A 92 3.78 3.46 -14.07
N ASP A 93 3.28 3.49 -15.31
CA ASP A 93 3.09 4.74 -16.06
C ASP A 93 2.11 5.70 -15.36
N ALA A 94 0.97 5.18 -14.88
CA ALA A 94 -0.03 5.97 -14.15
C ALA A 94 0.54 6.53 -12.84
N ILE A 95 1.27 5.71 -12.09
CA ILE A 95 1.93 6.12 -10.85
C ILE A 95 2.98 7.18 -11.15
N GLN A 96 3.86 6.99 -12.14
CA GLN A 96 4.89 7.96 -12.52
C GLN A 96 4.27 9.31 -12.90
N ALA A 97 3.22 9.31 -13.72
CA ALA A 97 2.49 10.51 -14.12
C ALA A 97 1.78 11.21 -12.94
N SER A 98 1.46 10.49 -11.87
CA SER A 98 0.79 11.03 -10.68
C SER A 98 1.74 11.68 -9.67
N HIS A 99 3.07 11.57 -9.85
CA HIS A 99 4.01 12.14 -8.89
C HIS A 99 3.86 13.65 -8.75
N THR A 100 4.07 14.10 -7.52
CA THR A 100 4.07 15.52 -7.19
C THR A 100 5.46 15.90 -6.70
N PRO A 101 5.93 17.14 -6.94
CA PRO A 101 7.23 17.56 -6.45
C PRO A 101 7.40 17.29 -4.96
N PRO A 102 8.58 16.80 -4.52
CA PRO A 102 8.88 16.67 -3.10
C PRO A 102 8.88 18.05 -2.42
N ARG A 103 8.56 18.06 -1.13
CA ARG A 103 8.77 19.24 -0.29
C ARG A 103 10.26 19.44 -0.04
N ALA A 104 10.65 20.66 0.28
CA ALA A 104 12.01 20.99 0.67
C ALA A 104 12.30 20.56 2.13
N ASP A 105 12.14 19.26 2.42
CA ASP A 105 12.51 18.65 3.70
C ASP A 105 13.32 17.36 3.46
N ALA A 106 14.09 16.95 4.47
CA ALA A 106 15.03 15.84 4.33
C ALA A 106 14.35 14.50 4.02
N ALA A 107 13.18 14.22 4.61
CA ALA A 107 12.51 12.94 4.40
C ALA A 107 11.96 12.83 2.97
N ASP A 108 11.45 13.94 2.42
CA ASP A 108 11.01 14.04 1.04
C ASP A 108 12.16 13.93 0.04
N ALA A 109 13.26 14.66 0.29
CA ALA A 109 14.42 14.62 -0.58
C ALA A 109 15.05 13.23 -0.63
N ILE A 110 15.16 12.55 0.51
CA ILE A 110 15.68 11.18 0.60
C ILE A 110 14.72 10.20 -0.09
N GLY A 111 13.41 10.28 0.18
CA GLY A 111 12.43 9.41 -0.49
C GLY A 111 12.48 9.56 -2.01
N TYR A 112 12.57 10.80 -2.51
CA TYR A 112 12.71 11.09 -3.93
C TYR A 112 13.99 10.49 -4.50
N ALA A 113 15.13 10.63 -3.82
CA ALA A 113 16.39 10.03 -4.26
C ALA A 113 16.31 8.49 -4.29
N VAL A 114 15.74 7.89 -3.23
CA VAL A 114 15.58 6.43 -3.11
C VAL A 114 14.77 5.85 -4.27
N ARG A 115 13.69 6.52 -4.71
CA ARG A 115 12.90 6.09 -5.88
C ARG A 115 13.78 5.90 -7.13
N HIS A 116 14.63 6.88 -7.44
CA HIS A 116 15.47 6.84 -8.64
C HIS A 116 16.60 5.83 -8.49
N VAL A 117 17.23 5.77 -7.31
CA VAL A 117 18.29 4.79 -7.03
C VAL A 117 17.75 3.36 -7.13
N ALA A 118 16.57 3.10 -6.59
CA ALA A 118 15.94 1.78 -6.65
C ALA A 118 15.63 1.35 -8.09
N GLY A 119 15.08 2.24 -8.91
CA GLY A 119 14.81 1.95 -10.33
C GLY A 119 16.09 1.77 -11.16
N LEU A 120 17.16 2.50 -10.84
CA LEU A 120 18.42 2.42 -11.57
C LEU A 120 19.23 1.16 -11.22
N LEU A 121 19.37 0.86 -9.92
CA LEU A 121 20.26 -0.18 -9.43
C LEU A 121 19.58 -1.54 -9.24
N LYS A 122 18.24 -1.60 -9.38
CA LYS A 122 17.44 -2.82 -9.19
C LYS A 122 17.75 -3.54 -7.87
N VAL A 123 17.82 -2.76 -6.79
CA VAL A 123 18.06 -3.28 -5.44
C VAL A 123 16.91 -4.21 -5.00
N PRO A 124 17.15 -5.20 -4.13
CA PRO A 124 16.10 -6.13 -3.72
C PRO A 124 15.03 -5.50 -2.81
N ALA A 125 15.41 -4.46 -2.05
CA ALA A 125 14.51 -3.74 -1.15
C ALA A 125 15.10 -2.39 -0.75
N THR A 126 14.25 -1.51 -0.22
CA THR A 126 14.64 -0.28 0.47
C THR A 126 14.37 -0.42 1.95
N VAL A 127 15.11 0.31 2.79
CA VAL A 127 14.94 0.26 4.25
C VAL A 127 14.70 1.67 4.77
N ALA A 128 13.63 1.84 5.54
CA ALA A 128 13.30 3.08 6.22
C ALA A 128 13.24 2.86 7.73
N TYR A 129 14.31 3.23 8.43
CA TYR A 129 14.27 3.29 9.89
C TYR A 129 13.48 4.52 10.35
N THR A 130 12.49 4.34 11.21
CA THR A 130 11.60 5.42 11.64
C THR A 130 11.05 5.22 13.05
N SER A 131 11.04 6.29 13.86
CA SER A 131 10.41 6.25 15.19
C SER A 131 8.91 6.56 15.15
N SER A 132 8.50 7.52 14.33
CA SER A 132 7.10 7.98 14.21
C SER A 132 6.35 7.40 13.01
N GLY A 133 7.06 6.83 12.05
CA GLY A 133 6.51 6.41 10.75
C GLY A 133 6.78 7.41 9.63
N TYR A 134 7.12 8.66 9.96
CA TYR A 134 7.19 9.76 8.99
C TYR A 134 8.08 9.46 7.78
N SER A 135 9.35 9.07 7.99
CA SER A 135 10.28 8.76 6.89
C SER A 135 9.80 7.60 6.02
N ALA A 136 9.22 6.56 6.61
CA ALA A 136 8.68 5.43 5.85
C ALA A 136 7.46 5.85 5.02
N LEU A 137 6.58 6.70 5.55
CA LEU A 137 5.46 7.27 4.80
C LEU A 137 5.92 8.16 3.64
N ARG A 138 6.99 8.94 3.82
CA ARG A 138 7.57 9.75 2.74
C ARG A 138 8.20 8.88 1.65
N MET A 139 8.83 7.76 2.03
CA MET A 139 9.31 6.77 1.06
C MET A 139 8.16 6.08 0.33
N ALA A 140 7.11 5.65 1.03
CA ALA A 140 5.94 4.99 0.44
C ALA A 140 5.16 5.89 -0.53
N ARG A 141 5.10 7.20 -0.25
CA ARG A 141 4.54 8.20 -1.17
C ARG A 141 5.23 8.18 -2.53
N GLU A 142 6.54 7.96 -2.55
CA GLU A 142 7.35 7.94 -3.78
C GLU A 142 7.22 6.63 -4.56
N ARG A 143 6.38 5.69 -4.12
CA ARG A 143 6.07 4.44 -4.84
C ARG A 143 7.31 3.78 -5.47
N PRO A 144 8.40 3.52 -4.71
CA PRO A 144 9.57 2.83 -5.25
C PRO A 144 9.14 1.46 -5.79
N GLU A 145 9.75 1.00 -6.89
CA GLU A 145 9.43 -0.28 -7.55
C GLU A 145 9.83 -1.51 -6.73
N VAL A 146 10.39 -1.31 -5.55
CA VAL A 146 10.91 -2.35 -4.66
C VAL A 146 10.28 -2.21 -3.28
N PRO A 147 10.15 -3.31 -2.51
CA PRO A 147 9.56 -3.27 -1.18
C PRO A 147 10.26 -2.29 -0.24
N ILE A 148 9.51 -1.74 0.71
CA ILE A 148 10.00 -0.86 1.77
C ILE A 148 9.99 -1.62 3.09
N LEU A 149 11.17 -1.95 3.65
CA LEU A 149 11.29 -2.47 5.00
C LEU A 149 11.19 -1.31 6.00
N GLY A 150 10.01 -1.15 6.62
CA GLY A 150 9.71 -0.10 7.60
C GLY A 150 10.16 -0.51 9.00
N MET A 151 11.42 -0.25 9.35
CA MET A 151 11.97 -0.61 10.67
C MET A 151 11.62 0.43 11.73
N THR A 152 11.11 -0.01 12.88
CA THR A 152 10.75 0.91 13.96
C THR A 152 10.91 0.28 15.33
N PRO A 153 11.37 1.01 16.36
CA PRO A 153 11.41 0.50 17.73
C PRO A 153 10.02 0.50 18.40
N ARG A 154 8.97 0.96 17.71
CA ARG A 154 7.62 1.13 18.28
C ARG A 154 6.60 0.23 17.58
N MET A 155 6.06 -0.75 18.31
CA MET A 155 4.98 -1.61 17.85
C MET A 155 3.76 -0.84 17.29
N ALA A 156 3.39 0.27 17.94
CA ALA A 156 2.29 1.12 17.46
C ALA A 156 2.58 1.74 16.09
N THR A 157 3.83 2.13 15.83
CA THR A 157 4.27 2.65 14.53
C THR A 157 4.28 1.53 13.48
N ALA A 158 4.78 0.34 13.84
CA ALA A 158 4.79 -0.81 12.93
C ALA A 158 3.38 -1.17 12.45
N ARG A 159 2.41 -1.25 13.36
CA ARG A 159 1.00 -1.51 13.01
C ARG A 159 0.40 -0.45 12.08
N ARG A 160 0.74 0.83 12.26
CA ARG A 160 0.27 1.91 11.38
C ARG A 160 0.89 1.82 9.99
N LEU A 161 2.16 1.45 9.91
CA LEU A 161 2.87 1.30 8.64
C LEU A 161 2.38 0.09 7.81
N ALA A 162 1.65 -0.86 8.41
CA ALA A 162 1.00 -1.93 7.67
C ALA A 162 -0.09 -1.43 6.69
N LEU A 163 -0.58 -0.20 6.87
CA LEU A 163 -1.55 0.46 5.97
C LEU A 163 -0.86 1.36 4.93
N ALA A 164 0.46 1.50 4.99
CA ALA A 164 1.22 2.26 4.01
C ALA A 164 1.57 1.34 2.84
N TRP A 165 1.37 1.83 1.63
CA TRP A 165 1.70 1.07 0.43
C TRP A 165 3.16 0.60 0.41
N GLY A 166 3.37 -0.63 -0.06
CA GLY A 166 4.70 -1.22 -0.25
C GLY A 166 5.51 -1.43 1.04
N SER A 167 4.95 -1.08 2.20
CA SER A 167 5.64 -1.14 3.48
C SER A 167 5.47 -2.50 4.14
N TRP A 168 6.61 -3.11 4.46
CA TRP A 168 6.76 -4.30 5.28
C TRP A 168 7.28 -3.88 6.65
N PRO A 169 6.41 -3.64 7.65
CA PRO A 169 6.85 -3.11 8.92
C PRO A 169 7.57 -4.17 9.76
N ALA A 170 8.78 -3.82 10.21
CA ALA A 170 9.56 -4.60 11.16
C ALA A 170 9.62 -3.83 12.48
N GLY A 171 8.81 -4.24 13.44
CA GLY A 171 8.85 -3.67 14.78
C GLY A 171 9.90 -4.32 15.69
N PRO A 172 10.03 -3.91 16.97
CA PRO A 172 10.96 -4.55 17.89
C PRO A 172 10.69 -6.05 18.00
N SER A 173 11.73 -6.86 17.87
CA SER A 173 11.67 -8.27 18.25
C SER A 173 11.37 -8.35 19.75
N SER A 174 10.36 -9.11 20.13
CA SER A 174 10.18 -9.53 21.52
C SER A 174 11.34 -10.45 21.87
N THR A 175 12.47 -9.89 22.29
CA THR A 175 13.57 -10.69 22.80
C THR A 175 13.19 -11.16 24.21
N SER A 176 12.43 -12.24 24.31
CA SER A 176 12.40 -13.08 25.51
C SER A 176 13.51 -14.13 25.39
N THR A 177 14.57 -13.94 26.17
CA THR A 177 15.43 -14.97 26.78
C THR A 177 16.21 -15.94 25.86
N SER A 178 17.54 -15.79 25.88
CA SER A 178 18.61 -16.77 25.59
C SER A 178 18.37 -17.84 24.50
N ALA A 179 19.04 -17.68 23.36
CA ALA A 179 19.47 -18.82 22.55
C ALA A 179 20.92 -18.57 22.11
N SER A 180 21.79 -19.46 22.57
CA SER A 180 23.21 -19.56 22.25
C SER A 180 23.48 -19.43 20.75
N VAL A 181 24.48 -18.61 20.42
CA VAL A 181 25.10 -18.59 19.10
C VAL A 181 25.69 -19.98 18.84
N ALA A 182 25.07 -20.75 17.96
CA ALA A 182 25.72 -21.90 17.33
C ALA A 182 26.25 -21.45 15.97
N SER A 183 27.57 -21.46 15.84
CA SER A 183 28.31 -21.16 14.62
C SER A 183 28.02 -22.18 13.50
N PRO A 184 28.06 -21.78 12.22
CA PRO A 184 27.81 -22.70 11.12
C PRO A 184 29.02 -23.61 10.85
N SER A 185 28.74 -24.87 10.52
CA SER A 185 29.61 -25.77 9.74
C SER A 185 28.94 -26.03 8.41
#